data_AF-A0A960K5Z4-F1
#
_entry.id   AF-A0A960K5Z4-F1
#
_cell.length_a   1.000
_cell.length_b   1.000
_cell.length_c   1.000
_cell.angle_alpha   90.00
_cell.angle_beta   90.00
_cell.angle_gamma   90.00
#
_symmetry.space_group_name_H-M   'P 1'
#
loop_
_entity.id
_entity.type
_entity.pdbx_description
1 polymer ?
#
loop_
_entity_poly.entity_id
_entity_poly.type
_entity_poly.pdbx_seq_one_letter_code
_entity_poly.pdbx_strand_id
1 'polypeptide(L)'
;MAELDRLPAEDRLQEGLRDLAARRTTVSALWLAMAEPRLRAAGVEMPETDGLPEEREIAFYELLEGCEDPYYRYNSLRAELESLLSALEARKSRLRA
;
A
#
# COMPACT_ATOMS: atom_id res chain seq x y z
N MET A 1 0.10 19.34 -2.45
CA MET A 1 0.16 17.91 -2.11
C MET A 1 -0.77 17.72 -0.93
N ALA A 2 -1.92 17.07 -1.15
CA ALA A 2 -2.92 16.89 -0.10
C ALA A 2 -2.30 16.13 1.08
N GLU A 3 -2.47 16.66 2.29
CA GLU A 3 -1.88 16.16 3.56
C GLU A 3 -2.21 14.68 3.80
N LEU A 4 -1.29 13.80 3.37
CA LEU A 4 -1.18 12.42 3.88
C LEU A 4 -0.59 12.41 5.29
N ASP A 5 -0.12 13.57 5.77
CA ASP A 5 0.43 13.82 7.08
C ASP A 5 -0.45 13.21 8.18
N ARG A 6 0.17 12.35 9.00
CA ARG A 6 -0.41 11.67 10.19
C ARG A 6 -1.31 10.47 9.90
N LEU A 7 -1.24 9.88 8.70
CA LEU A 7 -1.84 8.56 8.49
C LEU A 7 -0.96 7.46 9.14
N PRO A 8 -1.57 6.38 9.65
CA PRO A 8 -0.78 5.19 9.98
C PRO A 8 -0.07 4.71 8.71
N ALA A 9 1.19 4.29 8.83
CA ALA A 9 2.02 3.82 7.71
C ALA A 9 2.29 4.85 6.60
N GLU A 10 2.27 6.15 6.93
CA GLU A 10 2.54 7.22 5.96
C GLU A 10 3.87 7.03 5.22
N ASP A 11 4.96 6.72 5.94
CA ASP A 11 6.28 6.53 5.34
C ASP A 11 6.26 5.43 4.26
N ARG A 12 5.57 4.32 4.54
CA ARG A 12 5.43 3.19 3.60
C ARG A 12 4.54 3.55 2.42
N LEU A 13 3.46 4.30 2.65
CA LEU A 13 2.63 4.82 1.57
C LEU A 13 3.45 5.70 0.62
N GLN A 14 4.22 6.64 1.17
CA GLN A 14 5.06 7.52 0.36
C GLN A 14 6.18 6.76 -0.37
N GLU A 15 6.78 5.75 0.27
CA GLU A 15 7.75 4.85 -0.37
C GLU A 15 7.12 4.07 -1.53
N GLY A 16 5.97 3.44 -1.31
CA GLY A 16 5.28 2.67 -2.34
C GLY A 16 4.86 3.53 -3.54
N LEU A 17 4.37 4.75 -3.30
CA LEU A 17 4.04 5.69 -4.38
C LEU A 17 5.27 6.08 -5.20
N ARG A 18 6.41 6.32 -4.54
CA ARG A 18 7.69 6.60 -5.23
C ARG A 18 8.18 5.40 -6.03
N ASP A 19 8.03 4.19 -5.49
CA ASP A 19 8.44 2.96 -6.18
C ASP A 19 7.57 2.66 -7.40
N LEU A 20 6.24 2.83 -7.27
CA LEU A 20 5.31 2.70 -8.39
C LEU A 20 5.62 3.72 -9.49
N ALA A 21 5.84 4.99 -9.13
CA ALA A 21 6.22 6.03 -10.10
C ALA A 21 7.55 5.72 -10.80
N ALA A 22 8.47 5.04 -10.11
CA ALA A 22 9.74 4.59 -10.66
C ALA A 22 9.66 3.22 -11.37
N ARG A 23 8.45 2.64 -11.51
CA ARG A 23 8.22 1.29 -12.06
C ARG A 23 9.06 0.19 -11.38
N ARG A 24 9.23 0.29 -10.06
CA ARG A 24 9.94 -0.71 -9.25
C ARG A 24 8.96 -1.67 -8.58
N THR A 25 9.25 -2.96 -8.70
CA THR A 25 8.55 -4.02 -7.96
C THR A 25 9.22 -4.19 -6.60
N THR A 26 8.67 -3.54 -5.59
CA THR A 26 9.14 -3.60 -4.20
C THR A 26 8.04 -4.07 -3.26
N VAL A 27 8.40 -4.41 -2.02
CA VAL A 27 7.43 -4.73 -0.95
C VAL A 27 6.42 -3.59 -0.83
N SER A 28 6.87 -2.34 -0.75
CA SER A 28 6.00 -1.17 -0.60
C SER A 28 5.13 -0.90 -1.84
N ALA A 29 5.64 -1.14 -3.05
CA ALA A 29 4.85 -1.01 -4.28
C ALA A 29 3.75 -2.08 -4.38
N LEU A 30 4.09 -3.35 -4.14
CA LEU A 30 3.13 -4.46 -4.15
C LEU A 30 2.10 -4.32 -3.02
N TRP A 31 2.53 -3.83 -1.87
CA TRP A 31 1.66 -3.53 -0.72
C TRP A 31 0.54 -2.54 -1.09
N LEU A 32 0.87 -1.45 -1.79
CA LEU A 32 -0.16 -0.53 -2.29
C LEU A 32 -0.97 -1.13 -3.43
N ALA A 33 -0.33 -1.85 -4.35
CA ALA A 33 -1.02 -2.45 -5.48
C ALA A 33 -2.09 -3.44 -5.04
N MET A 34 -1.87 -4.25 -4.00
CA MET A 34 -2.89 -5.15 -3.46
C MET A 34 -4.18 -4.43 -3.03
N ALA A 35 -4.09 -3.15 -2.62
CA ALA A 35 -5.22 -2.34 -2.19
C ALA A 35 -5.59 -1.22 -3.19
N GLU A 36 -5.09 -1.26 -4.41
CA GLU A 36 -5.25 -0.18 -5.40
C GLU A 36 -6.71 0.28 -5.55
N PRO A 37 -7.72 -0.60 -5.73
CA PRO A 37 -9.10 -0.16 -5.88
C PRO A 37 -9.61 0.64 -4.68
N ARG A 38 -9.25 0.21 -3.46
CA ARG A 38 -9.65 0.87 -2.21
C ARG A 38 -8.91 2.20 -2.02
N LEU A 39 -7.62 2.24 -2.34
CA LEU A 39 -6.82 3.48 -2.29
C LEU A 39 -7.36 4.54 -3.25
N ARG A 40 -7.60 4.17 -4.52
CA ARG A 40 -8.22 5.07 -5.51
C ARG A 40 -9.61 5.51 -5.07
N ALA A 41 -10.43 4.58 -4.58
CA ALA A 41 -11.74 4.91 -4.04
C ALA A 41 -11.62 5.88 -2.86
N ALA A 42 -10.61 5.76 -2.00
CA ALA A 42 -10.38 6.67 -0.88
C ALA A 42 -9.84 8.05 -1.31
N GLY A 43 -9.53 8.25 -2.60
CA GLY A 43 -9.03 9.52 -3.14
C GLY A 43 -7.50 9.61 -3.20
N VAL A 44 -6.78 8.49 -3.05
CA VAL A 44 -5.33 8.44 -3.24
C VAL A 44 -5.03 8.37 -4.74
N GLU A 45 -4.20 9.29 -5.22
CA GLU A 45 -3.68 9.29 -6.58
C GLU A 45 -2.60 8.21 -6.72
N MET A 46 -3.01 7.04 -7.21
CA MET A 46 -2.13 5.91 -7.47
C MET A 46 -1.50 6.01 -8.87
N PRO A 47 -0.16 5.90 -9.01
CA PRO A 47 0.50 5.69 -10.29
C PRO A 47 -0.01 4.44 -11.00
N GLU A 48 0.28 4.31 -12.28
CA GLU A 48 0.01 3.07 -13.04
C GLU A 48 0.73 1.89 -12.40
N THR A 49 0.03 0.76 -12.28
CA THR A 49 0.59 -0.50 -11.78
C THR A 49 0.99 -1.44 -12.92
N ASP A 50 1.03 -0.90 -14.14
CA ASP A 50 1.25 -1.61 -15.39
C ASP A 50 2.72 -2.02 -15.45
N GLY A 51 3.00 -3.30 -15.15
CA GLY A 51 4.36 -3.82 -14.97
C GLY A 51 4.58 -4.54 -13.64
N LEU A 52 3.61 -4.46 -12.72
CA LEU A 52 3.59 -5.37 -11.57
C LEU A 52 3.03 -6.74 -11.97
N PRO A 53 3.44 -7.82 -11.28
CA PRO A 53 2.85 -9.15 -11.44
C PRO A 53 1.33 -9.14 -11.24
N GLU A 54 0.62 -9.97 -12.01
CA GLU A 54 -0.84 -10.15 -11.84
C GLU A 54 -1.15 -10.71 -10.45
N GLU A 55 -0.38 -11.69 -10.00
CA GLU A 55 -0.49 -12.32 -8.68
C GLU A 55 0.23 -11.49 -7.61
N ARG A 56 -0.26 -10.26 -7.38
CA ARG A 56 0.34 -9.26 -6.49
C ARG A 56 0.68 -9.81 -5.10
N GLU A 57 -0.19 -10.64 -4.54
CA GLU A 57 -0.03 -11.21 -3.20
C GLU A 57 1.04 -12.31 -3.14
N ILE A 58 1.16 -13.13 -4.18
CA ILE A 58 2.21 -14.14 -4.30
C ILE A 58 3.57 -13.45 -4.44
N ALA A 59 3.70 -12.52 -5.39
CA ALA A 59 4.92 -11.75 -5.57
C ALA A 59 5.32 -10.97 -4.31
N PHE A 60 4.33 -10.47 -3.55
CA PHE A 60 4.59 -9.80 -2.29
C PHE A 60 5.18 -10.76 -1.25
N TYR A 61 4.61 -11.95 -1.12
CA TYR A 61 5.11 -12.98 -0.20
C TYR A 61 6.50 -13.46 -0.59
N GLU A 62 6.78 -13.67 -1.89
CA GLU A 62 8.11 -14.05 -2.40
C GLU A 62 9.21 -13.04 -1.99
N LEU A 63 8.91 -11.74 -2.05
CA LEU A 63 9.87 -10.72 -1.58
C LEU A 63 10.14 -10.79 -0.06
N LEU A 64 9.24 -11.40 0.71
CA LEU A 64 9.39 -11.57 2.15
C LEU A 64 10.11 -12.86 2.53
N GLU A 65 10.25 -13.85 1.63
CA GLU A 65 10.90 -15.13 1.94
C GLU A 65 12.37 -14.99 2.39
N GLY A 66 13.02 -13.89 2.03
CA GLY A 66 14.38 -13.57 2.52
C GLY A 66 14.44 -13.03 3.95
N CYS A 67 13.30 -12.83 4.63
CA CYS A 67 13.24 -12.37 6.01
C CYS A 67 13.32 -13.54 7.01
N GLU A 68 13.70 -13.25 8.26
CA GLU A 68 13.79 -14.25 9.34
C GLU A 68 12.45 -14.93 9.65
N ASP A 69 11.34 -14.19 9.61
CA ASP A 69 9.98 -14.71 9.74
C ASP A 69 9.06 -14.08 8.66
N PRO A 70 8.99 -14.68 7.46
CA PRO A 70 8.20 -14.16 6.35
C PRO A 70 6.71 -14.10 6.65
N TYR A 71 6.19 -15.10 7.39
CA TYR A 71 4.77 -15.21 7.72
C TYR A 71 4.35 -14.13 8.71
N TYR A 72 5.12 -13.93 9.78
CA TYR A 72 4.88 -12.84 10.72
C TYR A 72 5.00 -11.49 10.04
N ARG A 73 6.03 -11.30 9.20
CA ARG A 73 6.24 -10.05 8.47
C ARG A 73 5.09 -9.74 7.52
N TYR A 74 4.62 -10.74 6.78
CA TYR A 74 3.46 -10.64 5.89
C TYR A 74 2.21 -10.21 6.66
N ASN A 75 1.89 -10.88 7.77
CA ASN A 75 0.70 -10.56 8.57
C ASN A 75 0.76 -9.16 9.19
N SER A 76 1.95 -8.76 9.66
CA SER A 76 2.18 -7.41 10.21
C SER A 76 1.95 -6.33 9.14
N LEU A 77 2.50 -6.51 7.93
CA LEU A 77 2.31 -5.57 6.83
C LEU A 77 0.86 -5.54 6.36
N ARG A 78 0.17 -6.68 6.34
CA ARG A 78 -1.27 -6.71 6.03
C ARG A 78 -2.12 -5.95 7.06
N ALA A 79 -1.84 -6.12 8.34
CA ALA A 79 -2.54 -5.38 9.39
C ALA A 79 -2.28 -3.87 9.28
N GLU A 80 -1.03 -3.49 8.97
CA GLU A 80 -0.66 -2.11 8.69
C GLU A 80 -1.45 -1.54 7.49
N LEU A 81 -1.64 -2.32 6.42
CA LEU A 81 -2.42 -1.91 5.23
C LEU A 81 -3.87 -1.64 5.56
N GLU A 82 -4.51 -2.57 6.27
CA GLU A 82 -5.90 -2.40 6.68
C GLU A 82 -6.09 -1.19 7.61
N SER A 83 -5.11 -0.91 8.48
CA SER A 83 -5.12 0.29 9.32
C SER A 83 -5.06 1.58 8.49
N LEU A 84 -4.17 1.64 7.50
CA LEU A 84 -4.08 2.75 6.55
C LEU A 84 -5.40 2.95 5.79
N LEU A 85 -5.95 1.88 5.22
CA LEU A 85 -7.21 1.95 4.44
C LEU A 85 -8.36 2.44 5.31
N SER A 86 -8.49 1.90 6.54
CA SER A 86 -9.52 2.34 7.49
C SER A 86 -9.40 3.82 7.83
N ALA A 87 -8.16 4.31 8.04
CA ALA A 87 -7.91 5.72 8.33
C ALA A 87 -8.28 6.64 7.14
N LEU A 88 -7.93 6.22 5.92
CA LEU A 88 -8.27 6.93 4.68
C LEU A 88 -9.78 6.96 4.44
N GLU A 89 -10.46 5.82 4.58
CA GLU A 89 -11.91 5.70 4.45
C GLU A 89 -12.65 6.57 5.49
N ALA A 90 -12.20 6.56 6.75
CA ALA A 90 -12.75 7.40 7.80
C ALA A 90 -12.53 8.90 7.51
N ARG A 91 -11.36 9.29 7.01
CA ARG A 91 -11.08 10.67 6.59
C ARG A 91 -12.01 11.09 5.46
N LYS A 92 -12.18 10.26 4.43
CA LYS A 92 -13.08 10.53 3.30
C LYS A 92 -14.54 10.68 3.75
N SER A 93 -15.01 9.82 4.65
CA SER A 93 -16.37 9.91 5.20
C SER A 93 -16.59 11.22 5.98
N ARG A 94 -15.61 11.67 6.77
CA ARG A 94 -15.68 12.96 7.47
C ARG A 94 -15.72 14.16 6.53
N LEU A 95 -15.04 14.10 5.39
CA LEU A 95 -15.03 15.19 4.39
C LEU A 95 -16.32 15.24 3.54
N ARG A 96 -17.14 14.19 3.58
CA ARG A 96 -18.42 14.10 2.88
C ARG A 96 -19.64 14.45 3.76
N ALA A 97 -19.44 14.57 5.07
CA ALA A 97 -20.45 14.94 6.06
C ALA A 97 -20.44 16.46 6.28
#